data_AF-A0A8H2Y3M0-F1
#
_entry.id   AF-A0A8H2Y3M0-F1
#
_cell.length_a   1.000
_cell.length_b   1.000
_cell.length_c   1.000
_cell.angle_alpha   90.00
_cell.angle_beta   90.00
_cell.angle_gamma   90.00
#
_symmetry.space_group_name_H-M   'P 1'
#
loop_
_entity.id
_entity.type
_entity.pdbx_description
1 polymer ?
#
loop_
_entity_poly.entity_id
_entity_poly.type
_entity_poly.pdbx_seq_one_letter_code
_entity_poly.pdbx_strand_id
1 'polypeptide(L)'
;MASPHSQTSPTNPFPIPQPRYPKTRVSYDLPPTIKSIQAGWQATFQSSSIIAALFTVIESVLLFFFSNIPPERLNPDSTGGQALLVFTYLAFFFSLSATFSSLLLTDELGEVQVRASQRASWLGPPDDLVIHEDPSKLLTHYGVRKSWRPVMWHWFLMLILGYLCVVGQLLVYVWMMAPKAVAIAMSCVASICLLPLLSILPFK
;
A
#
# COMPACT_ATOMS: atom_id res chain seq x y z
N MET A 1 -68.55 22.97 -37.20
CA MET A 1 -67.12 22.67 -37.44
C MET A 1 -66.34 23.20 -36.26
N ALA A 2 -65.93 22.32 -35.35
CA ALA A 2 -65.32 22.66 -34.06
C ALA A 2 -63.79 22.55 -34.13
N SER A 3 -63.11 23.54 -33.57
CA SER A 3 -61.65 23.68 -33.51
C SER A 3 -61.05 22.80 -32.40
N PRO A 4 -59.87 22.16 -32.60
CA PRO A 4 -59.23 21.37 -31.56
C PRO A 4 -58.41 22.23 -30.59
N HIS A 5 -58.69 22.12 -29.30
CA HIS A 5 -57.89 22.67 -28.21
C HIS A 5 -56.54 21.96 -28.11
N SER A 6 -55.45 22.72 -28.25
CA SER A 6 -54.09 22.31 -27.92
C SER A 6 -53.89 22.34 -26.39
N GLN A 7 -53.75 21.18 -25.76
CA GLN A 7 -53.27 21.06 -24.38
C GLN A 7 -51.76 21.30 -24.34
N THR A 8 -51.36 22.49 -23.89
CA THR A 8 -49.98 22.79 -23.49
C THR A 8 -49.73 22.20 -22.10
N SER A 9 -48.86 21.18 -22.02
CA SER A 9 -48.33 20.69 -20.74
C SER A 9 -47.60 21.81 -19.98
N PRO A 10 -47.79 21.96 -18.67
CA PRO A 10 -47.04 22.93 -17.88
C PRO A 10 -45.58 22.48 -17.76
N THR A 11 -44.71 23.19 -18.46
CA THR A 11 -43.26 23.23 -18.21
C THR A 11 -43.04 23.64 -16.75
N ASN A 12 -42.61 22.69 -15.91
CA ASN A 12 -42.12 22.96 -14.56
C ASN A 12 -40.87 23.88 -14.65
N PRO A 13 -40.92 25.13 -14.17
CA PRO A 13 -39.83 26.10 -14.37
C PRO A 13 -38.78 26.09 -13.25
N PHE A 14 -38.86 25.18 -12.28
CA PHE A 14 -37.92 25.15 -11.16
C PHE A 14 -36.81 24.12 -11.40
N PRO A 15 -35.55 24.56 -11.54
CA PRO A 15 -34.40 23.65 -11.49
C PRO A 15 -34.44 22.93 -10.14
N ILE A 16 -34.54 21.61 -10.15
CA ILE A 16 -34.42 20.81 -8.93
C ILE A 16 -33.05 21.16 -8.33
N PRO A 17 -32.99 21.65 -7.06
CA PRO A 17 -31.73 21.94 -6.41
C PRO A 17 -30.87 20.67 -6.43
N GLN A 18 -29.78 20.68 -7.18
CA GLN A 18 -28.84 19.57 -7.13
C GLN A 18 -28.27 19.53 -5.72
N PRO A 19 -28.41 18.40 -4.99
CA PRO A 19 -27.90 18.32 -3.64
C PRO A 19 -26.38 18.53 -3.67
N ARG A 20 -25.89 19.44 -2.84
CA ARG A 20 -24.47 19.83 -2.73
C ARG A 20 -23.57 18.65 -2.34
N TYR A 21 -24.16 17.58 -1.80
CA TYR A 21 -23.48 16.37 -1.39
C TYR A 21 -24.21 15.12 -1.92
N PRO A 22 -23.48 14.08 -2.35
CA PRO A 22 -24.08 12.82 -2.76
C PRO A 22 -24.86 12.20 -1.59
N LYS A 23 -26.04 11.63 -1.89
CA LYS A 23 -26.87 10.95 -0.88
C LYS A 23 -26.16 9.66 -0.44
N THR A 24 -25.85 9.55 0.86
CA THR A 24 -25.26 8.33 1.44
C THR A 24 -26.39 7.44 1.95
N ARG A 25 -26.46 6.18 1.49
CA ARG A 25 -27.39 5.19 2.06
C ARG A 25 -26.77 4.60 3.34
N VAL A 26 -27.27 5.02 4.50
CA VAL A 26 -26.74 4.59 5.81
C VAL A 26 -26.95 3.09 6.05
N SER A 27 -27.99 2.49 5.47
CA SER A 27 -28.28 1.05 5.57
C SER A 27 -27.65 0.21 4.46
N TYR A 28 -26.72 0.78 3.68
CA TYR A 28 -26.05 0.03 2.61
C TYR A 28 -24.95 -0.86 3.17
N ASP A 29 -25.01 -2.15 2.85
CA ASP A 29 -23.94 -3.10 3.09
C ASP A 29 -23.27 -3.48 1.77
N LEU A 30 -21.94 -3.67 1.82
CA LEU A 30 -21.19 -4.16 0.65
C LEU A 30 -21.52 -5.64 0.40
N PRO A 31 -21.48 -6.08 -0.87
CA PRO A 31 -21.55 -7.50 -1.19
C PRO A 31 -20.51 -8.30 -0.38
N PRO A 32 -20.87 -9.48 0.16
CA PRO A 32 -20.02 -10.22 1.09
C PRO A 32 -18.64 -10.54 0.51
N THR A 33 -18.56 -10.81 -0.79
CA THR A 33 -17.29 -11.04 -1.52
C THR A 33 -16.39 -9.81 -1.48
N ILE A 34 -16.92 -8.61 -1.78
CA ILE A 34 -16.13 -7.37 -1.76
C ILE A 34 -15.70 -7.05 -0.34
N LYS A 35 -16.58 -7.25 0.64
CA LYS A 35 -16.29 -7.05 2.06
C LYS A 35 -15.14 -7.94 2.53
N SER A 36 -15.12 -9.21 2.11
CA SER A 36 -14.03 -10.15 2.45
C SER A 36 -12.70 -9.75 1.80
N ILE A 37 -12.71 -9.34 0.53
CA ILE A 37 -11.51 -8.89 -0.19
C ILE A 37 -10.97 -7.60 0.46
N GLN A 38 -11.83 -6.63 0.75
CA GLN A 38 -11.48 -5.39 1.42
C GLN A 38 -10.83 -5.68 2.78
N ALA A 39 -11.45 -6.54 3.60
CA ALA A 39 -10.91 -6.92 4.90
C ALA A 39 -9.54 -7.60 4.79
N GLY A 40 -9.35 -8.49 3.82
CA GLY A 40 -8.05 -9.14 3.57
C GLY A 40 -6.95 -8.15 3.21
N TRP A 41 -7.21 -7.21 2.31
CA TRP A 41 -6.26 -6.17 1.95
C TRP A 41 -5.99 -5.21 3.10
N GLN A 42 -7.02 -4.79 3.83
CA GLN A 42 -6.88 -3.91 4.98
C GLN A 42 -6.01 -4.55 6.06
N ALA A 43 -6.24 -5.82 6.40
CA ALA A 43 -5.41 -6.56 7.34
C ALA A 43 -3.94 -6.65 6.88
N THR A 44 -3.71 -6.83 5.58
CA THR A 44 -2.37 -6.87 4.98
C THR A 44 -1.65 -5.53 5.12
N PHE A 45 -2.31 -4.41 4.78
CA PHE A 45 -1.70 -3.09 4.90
C PHE A 45 -1.47 -2.67 6.35
N GLN A 46 -2.37 -3.03 7.27
CA GLN A 46 -2.18 -2.77 8.69
C GLN A 46 -0.98 -3.55 9.25
N SER A 47 -0.87 -4.85 8.92
CA SER A 47 0.26 -5.66 9.37
C SER A 47 1.58 -5.16 8.76
N SER A 48 1.56 -4.81 7.48
CA SER A 48 2.72 -4.28 6.77
C SER A 48 3.16 -2.92 7.29
N SER A 49 2.23 -2.03 7.66
CA SER A 49 2.59 -0.70 8.20
C SER A 49 3.29 -0.83 9.55
N ILE A 50 2.82 -1.75 10.40
CA ILE A 50 3.45 -2.03 11.69
C ILE A 50 4.88 -2.56 11.48
N ILE A 51 5.07 -3.53 10.59
CA ILE A 51 6.39 -4.11 10.32
C ILE A 51 7.34 -3.05 9.72
N ALA A 52 6.87 -2.27 8.75
CA ALA A 52 7.67 -1.21 8.14
C ALA A 52 8.06 -0.13 9.16
N ALA A 53 7.15 0.25 10.06
CA ALA A 53 7.44 1.18 11.14
C ALA A 53 8.48 0.63 12.11
N LEU A 54 8.42 -0.66 12.45
CA LEU A 54 9.43 -1.33 13.28
C LEU A 54 10.81 -1.29 12.61
N PHE A 55 10.90 -1.56 11.30
CA PHE A 55 12.15 -1.40 10.57
C PHE A 55 12.66 0.04 10.61
N THR A 56 11.79 1.04 10.40
CA THR A 56 12.19 2.45 10.51
C THR A 56 12.78 2.78 11.89
N VAL A 57 12.19 2.27 12.97
CA VAL A 57 12.72 2.47 14.34
C VAL A 57 14.08 1.80 14.50
N ILE A 58 14.22 0.55 14.07
CA ILE A 58 15.49 -0.19 14.12
C ILE A 58 16.58 0.55 13.33
N GLU A 59 16.28 0.98 12.11
CA GLU A 59 17.23 1.71 11.27
C GLU A 59 17.61 3.06 11.88
N SER A 60 16.67 3.76 12.53
CA SER A 60 16.99 5.01 13.25
C SER A 60 17.98 4.77 14.39
N VAL A 61 17.83 3.67 15.14
CA VAL A 61 18.76 3.29 16.22
C VAL A 61 20.12 2.89 15.64
N LEU A 62 20.15 2.17 14.52
CA LEU A 62 21.39 1.79 13.85
C LEU A 62 22.13 2.99 13.27
N LEU A 63 21.43 3.95 12.66
CA LEU A 63 22.02 5.22 12.22
C LEU A 63 22.64 5.99 13.38
N PHE A 64 21.93 6.07 14.50
CA PHE A 64 22.46 6.70 15.71
C PHE A 64 23.72 5.95 16.18
N PHE A 65 23.66 4.63 16.25
CA PHE A 65 24.80 3.80 16.65
C PHE A 65 26.01 4.03 15.72
N PHE A 66 25.86 3.92 14.40
CA PHE A 66 26.95 4.08 13.43
C PHE A 66 27.54 5.48 13.43
N SER A 67 26.72 6.51 13.64
CA SER A 67 27.19 7.91 13.75
C SER A 67 28.02 8.16 15.01
N ASN A 68 27.87 7.32 16.04
CA ASN A 68 28.61 7.42 17.30
C ASN A 68 29.82 6.47 17.39
N ILE A 69 30.10 5.65 16.36
CA ILE A 69 31.28 4.78 16.37
C ILE A 69 32.53 5.64 16.12
N PRO A 70 33.60 5.51 16.94
CA PRO A 70 34.86 6.18 16.69
C PRO A 70 35.43 5.81 15.32
N PRO A 71 36.03 6.76 14.58
CA PRO A 71 36.55 6.53 13.23
C PRO A 71 37.64 5.43 13.17
N GLU A 72 38.25 5.07 14.30
CA GLU A 72 39.20 3.95 14.40
C GLU A 72 38.55 2.56 14.27
N ARG A 73 37.26 2.41 14.60
CA ARG A 73 36.55 1.11 14.55
C ARG A 73 35.67 0.96 13.31
N LEU A 74 35.13 2.07 12.82
CA LEU A 74 34.40 2.12 11.58
C LEU A 74 35.05 3.23 10.76
N ASN A 75 36.00 2.87 9.89
CA ASN A 75 36.61 3.85 9.00
C ASN A 75 35.52 4.32 8.01
N PRO A 76 35.02 5.56 8.12
CA PRO A 76 33.95 6.06 7.25
C PRO A 76 34.42 6.22 5.80
N ASP A 77 35.74 6.23 5.56
CA ASP A 77 36.34 6.25 4.22
C ASP A 77 36.59 4.85 3.65
N SER A 78 36.33 3.80 4.44
CA SER A 78 36.35 2.44 3.92
C SER A 78 35.10 2.17 3.08
N THR A 79 35.26 1.45 1.97
CA THR A 79 34.14 1.06 1.08
C THR A 79 33.03 0.33 1.84
N GLY A 80 33.39 -0.47 2.86
CA GLY A 80 32.43 -1.16 3.71
C GLY A 80 31.62 -0.22 4.60
N GLY A 81 32.26 0.76 5.25
CA GLY A 81 31.57 1.75 6.10
C GLY A 81 30.62 2.64 5.29
N GLN A 82 31.04 3.09 4.11
CA GLN A 82 30.18 3.86 3.21
C GLN A 82 28.99 3.04 2.70
N ALA A 83 29.23 1.80 2.27
CA ALA A 83 28.17 0.91 1.83
C ALA A 83 27.16 0.65 2.96
N LEU A 84 27.64 0.43 4.19
CA LEU A 84 26.80 0.23 5.37
C LEU A 84 25.88 1.43 5.59
N LEU A 85 26.43 2.65 5.64
CA LEU A 85 25.64 3.88 5.82
C LEU A 85 24.62 4.10 4.70
N VAL A 86 25.02 3.86 3.45
CA VAL A 86 24.12 3.99 2.29
C VAL A 86 22.94 3.03 2.42
N PHE A 87 23.18 1.75 2.75
CA PHE A 87 22.10 0.78 2.95
C PHE A 87 21.19 1.19 4.12
N THR A 88 21.72 1.74 5.21
CA THR A 88 20.93 2.19 6.36
C THR A 88 20.03 3.37 6.03
N TYR A 89 20.54 4.38 5.32
CA TYR A 89 19.71 5.49 4.87
C TYR A 89 18.62 5.03 3.89
N LEU A 90 18.97 4.18 2.93
CA LEU A 90 18.00 3.63 1.98
C LEU A 90 16.93 2.80 2.68
N ALA A 91 17.31 1.88 3.57
CA ALA A 91 16.40 1.06 4.35
C ALA A 91 15.44 1.92 5.19
N PHE A 92 15.96 2.97 5.84
CA PHE A 92 15.16 3.92 6.61
C PHE A 92 14.10 4.63 5.74
N PHE A 93 14.51 5.25 4.64
CA PHE A 93 13.59 6.01 3.77
C PHE A 93 12.56 5.10 3.08
N PHE A 94 12.97 3.91 2.61
CA PHE A 94 12.06 2.97 1.98
C PHE A 94 11.05 2.40 2.98
N SER A 95 11.48 2.05 4.20
CA SER A 95 10.57 1.58 5.25
C SER A 95 9.60 2.67 5.70
N LEU A 96 10.06 3.92 5.81
CA LEU A 96 9.22 5.07 6.13
C LEU A 96 8.18 5.32 5.04
N SER A 97 8.59 5.31 3.77
CA SER A 97 7.69 5.47 2.62
C SER A 97 6.66 4.34 2.53
N ALA A 98 7.08 3.09 2.77
CA ALA A 98 6.19 1.93 2.80
C ALA A 98 5.17 2.05 3.93
N THR A 99 5.55 2.57 5.10
CA THR A 99 4.64 2.83 6.23
C THR A 99 3.55 3.83 5.83
N PHE A 100 3.93 5.01 5.32
CA PHE A 100 2.97 6.02 4.88
C PHE A 100 2.06 5.52 3.76
N SER A 101 2.61 4.79 2.80
CA SER A 101 1.84 4.23 1.69
C SER A 101 0.83 3.18 2.19
N SER A 102 1.21 2.35 3.16
CA SER A 102 0.30 1.38 3.79
C SER A 102 -0.86 2.06 4.50
N LEU A 103 -0.59 3.16 5.21
CA LEU A 103 -1.63 3.94 5.90
C LEU A 103 -2.58 4.61 4.92
N LEU A 104 -2.05 5.22 3.84
CA LEU A 104 -2.86 5.81 2.78
C LEU A 104 -3.73 4.76 2.09
N LEU A 105 -3.19 3.56 1.84
CA LEU A 105 -3.95 2.45 1.27
C LEU A 105 -5.02 1.94 2.25
N THR A 106 -4.73 1.92 3.54
CA THR A 106 -5.71 1.54 4.57
C THR A 106 -6.89 2.52 4.60
N ASP A 107 -6.60 3.82 4.53
CA ASP A 107 -7.60 4.90 4.53
C ASP A 107 -8.48 4.86 3.26
N GLU A 108 -7.85 4.77 2.08
CA GLU A 108 -8.59 4.68 0.81
C GLU A 108 -9.48 3.43 0.74
N LEU A 109 -9.12 2.30 1.39
CA LEU A 109 -10.00 1.14 1.54
C LEU A 109 -11.14 1.39 2.52
N GLY A 110 -10.89 2.10 3.62
CA GLY A 110 -11.92 2.50 4.59
C GLY A 110 -13.03 3.32 3.93
N GLU A 111 -12.67 4.22 3.01
CA GLU A 111 -13.63 5.06 2.29
C GLU A 111 -14.45 4.33 1.23
N VAL A 112 -14.05 3.11 0.79
CA VAL A 112 -14.77 2.35 -0.25
C VAL A 112 -16.22 2.12 0.13
N GLN A 113 -16.50 1.86 1.41
CA GLN A 113 -17.87 1.58 1.84
C GLN A 113 -18.78 2.80 1.70
N VAL A 114 -18.25 3.97 2.05
CA VAL A 114 -18.95 5.25 1.93
C VAL A 114 -19.16 5.60 0.46
N ARG A 115 -18.13 5.47 -0.38
CA ARG A 115 -18.23 5.75 -1.83
C ARG A 115 -19.17 4.77 -2.54
N ALA A 116 -19.14 3.49 -2.18
CA ALA A 116 -20.04 2.48 -2.71
C ALA A 116 -21.51 2.76 -2.33
N SER A 117 -21.78 3.14 -1.08
CA SER A 117 -23.14 3.47 -0.63
C SER A 117 -23.69 4.73 -1.31
N GLN A 118 -22.84 5.71 -1.57
CA GLN A 118 -23.19 6.89 -2.36
C GLN A 118 -23.50 6.49 -3.80
N ARG A 119 -22.68 5.64 -4.44
CA ARG A 119 -22.88 5.21 -5.83
C ARG A 119 -24.13 4.35 -6.02
N ALA A 120 -24.40 3.43 -5.10
CA ALA A 120 -25.63 2.63 -5.08
C ALA A 120 -26.90 3.49 -4.93
N SER A 121 -26.79 4.67 -4.31
CA SER A 121 -27.90 5.62 -4.23
C SER A 121 -28.31 6.20 -5.60
N TRP A 122 -27.37 6.27 -6.55
CA TRP A 122 -27.57 6.85 -7.89
C TRP A 122 -27.87 5.82 -8.98
N LEU A 123 -27.32 4.61 -8.89
CA LEU A 123 -27.39 3.60 -9.96
C LEU A 123 -28.40 2.47 -9.74
N GLY A 124 -29.07 2.41 -8.57
CA GLY A 124 -29.91 1.26 -8.22
C GLY A 124 -29.09 0.04 -7.77
N PRO A 125 -29.73 -1.02 -7.28
CA PRO A 125 -29.01 -2.24 -6.90
C PRO A 125 -28.32 -2.82 -8.14
N PRO A 126 -27.02 -3.15 -8.08
CA PRO A 126 -26.33 -3.75 -9.20
C PRO A 126 -27.00 -5.09 -9.50
N ASP A 127 -27.61 -5.20 -10.69
CA ASP A 127 -28.03 -6.48 -11.25
C ASP A 127 -26.86 -7.45 -11.19
N ASP A 128 -27.18 -8.72 -10.98
CA ASP A 128 -26.33 -9.90 -10.70
C ASP A 128 -25.05 -9.98 -11.58
N LEU A 129 -24.08 -9.09 -11.32
CA LEU A 129 -22.92 -8.89 -12.17
C LEU A 129 -21.90 -9.99 -11.87
N VAL A 130 -21.97 -11.06 -12.65
CA VAL A 130 -20.92 -12.08 -12.70
C VAL A 130 -19.71 -11.49 -13.42
N ILE A 131 -18.86 -10.78 -12.68
CA ILE A 131 -17.64 -10.18 -13.20
C ILE A 131 -16.50 -11.19 -13.06
N HIS A 132 -16.02 -11.70 -14.19
CA HIS A 132 -14.80 -12.52 -14.26
C HIS A 132 -13.56 -11.61 -14.38
N GLU A 133 -13.29 -10.80 -13.36
CA GLU A 133 -12.14 -9.90 -13.32
C GLU A 133 -11.30 -10.06 -12.05
N ASP A 134 -10.03 -9.66 -12.14
CA ASP A 134 -9.11 -9.62 -11.01
C ASP A 134 -9.73 -8.90 -9.79
N PRO A 135 -9.49 -9.39 -8.56
CA PRO A 135 -9.98 -8.77 -7.32
C PRO A 135 -9.66 -7.27 -7.21
N SER A 136 -8.52 -6.85 -7.77
CA SER A 136 -8.07 -5.46 -7.80
C SER A 136 -8.87 -4.58 -8.78
N LYS A 137 -9.33 -5.14 -9.90
CA LYS A 137 -10.24 -4.47 -10.84
C LYS A 137 -11.65 -4.36 -10.26
N LEU A 138 -12.10 -5.41 -9.57
CA LEU A 138 -13.37 -5.45 -8.86
C LEU A 138 -13.48 -4.32 -7.83
N LEU A 139 -12.43 -4.13 -7.01
CA LEU A 139 -12.33 -3.02 -6.05
C LEU A 139 -12.41 -1.64 -6.72
N THR A 140 -11.78 -1.49 -7.91
CA THR A 140 -11.85 -0.23 -8.69
C THR A 140 -13.29 0.04 -9.15
N HIS A 141 -14.04 -1.00 -9.49
CA HIS A 141 -15.45 -0.89 -9.90
C HIS A 141 -16.35 -0.40 -8.76
N TYR A 142 -16.09 -0.83 -7.53
CA TYR A 142 -16.91 -0.48 -6.35
C TYR A 142 -16.56 0.86 -5.68
N GLY A 143 -15.60 1.64 -6.21
CA GLY A 143 -15.36 3.03 -5.76
C GLY A 143 -13.96 3.33 -5.24
N VAL A 144 -13.02 2.39 -5.39
CA VAL A 144 -11.60 2.70 -5.17
C VAL A 144 -11.11 3.67 -6.27
N ARG A 145 -10.37 4.71 -5.88
CA ARG A 145 -9.80 5.70 -6.81
C ARG A 145 -8.84 5.05 -7.82
N LYS A 146 -8.77 5.60 -9.04
CA LYS A 146 -7.83 5.13 -10.08
C LYS A 146 -6.36 5.27 -9.66
N SER A 147 -6.05 6.19 -8.74
CA SER A 147 -4.71 6.36 -8.14
C SER A 147 -4.31 5.23 -7.19
N TRP A 148 -5.21 4.32 -6.83
CA TRP A 148 -4.92 3.21 -5.93
C TRP A 148 -3.84 2.26 -6.44
N ARG A 149 -3.91 1.89 -7.73
CA ARG A 149 -2.97 0.93 -8.32
C ARG A 149 -1.52 1.40 -8.27
N PRO A 150 -1.17 2.63 -8.71
CA PRO A 150 0.20 3.10 -8.59
C PRO A 150 0.65 3.24 -7.13
N VAL A 151 -0.23 3.61 -6.19
CA VAL A 151 0.11 3.68 -4.76
C VAL A 151 0.39 2.29 -4.19
N MET A 152 -0.44 1.29 -4.54
CA MET A 152 -0.22 -0.11 -4.17
C MET A 152 1.11 -0.62 -4.72
N TRP A 153 1.46 -0.23 -5.95
CA TRP A 153 2.71 -0.65 -6.56
C TRP A 153 3.93 0.02 -5.96
N HIS A 154 3.85 1.32 -5.69
CA HIS A 154 4.84 2.06 -4.93
C HIS A 154 5.05 1.45 -3.53
N TRP A 155 3.97 1.18 -2.80
CA TRP A 155 4.02 0.53 -1.48
C TRP A 155 4.79 -0.79 -1.54
N PHE A 156 4.41 -1.68 -2.46
CA PHE A 156 5.02 -3.00 -2.58
C PHE A 156 6.51 -2.92 -2.96
N LEU A 157 6.86 -2.05 -3.91
CA LEU A 157 8.25 -1.84 -4.31
C LEU A 157 9.11 -1.28 -3.18
N MET A 158 8.61 -0.29 -2.44
CA MET A 158 9.33 0.29 -1.30
C MET A 158 9.49 -0.72 -0.17
N LEU A 159 8.50 -1.56 0.08
CA LEU A 159 8.59 -2.61 1.09
C LEU A 159 9.67 -3.65 0.74
N ILE A 160 9.70 -4.13 -0.50
CA ILE A 160 10.71 -5.08 -0.99
C ILE A 160 12.09 -4.44 -0.93
N LEU A 161 12.24 -3.23 -1.48
CA LEU A 161 13.53 -2.57 -1.55
C LEU A 161 14.07 -2.23 -0.16
N GLY A 162 13.19 -1.80 0.76
CA GLY A 162 13.53 -1.61 2.17
C GLY A 162 14.05 -2.90 2.81
N TYR A 163 13.33 -4.01 2.63
CA TYR A 163 13.77 -5.31 3.14
C TYR A 163 15.12 -5.76 2.56
N LEU A 164 15.33 -5.59 1.26
CA LEU A 164 16.62 -5.91 0.61
C LEU A 164 17.76 -5.04 1.15
N CYS A 165 17.52 -3.76 1.40
CA CYS A 165 18.50 -2.86 2.02
C CYS A 165 18.85 -3.30 3.45
N VAL A 166 17.87 -3.69 4.27
CA VAL A 166 18.11 -4.22 5.63
C VAL A 166 18.98 -5.48 5.58
N VAL A 167 18.66 -6.42 4.69
CA VAL A 167 19.47 -7.64 4.53
C VAL A 167 20.88 -7.30 4.03
N GLY A 168 21.00 -6.40 3.05
CA GLY A 168 22.28 -5.93 2.52
C GLY A 168 23.16 -5.29 3.61
N GLN A 169 22.57 -4.42 4.43
CA GLN A 169 23.22 -3.80 5.58
C GLN A 169 23.72 -4.84 6.59
N LEU A 170 22.88 -5.80 6.98
CA LEU A 170 23.28 -6.85 7.91
C LEU A 170 24.42 -7.69 7.35
N LEU A 171 24.39 -8.01 6.06
CA LEU A 171 25.49 -8.73 5.41
C LEU A 171 26.77 -7.91 5.44
N VAL A 172 26.75 -6.65 4.99
CA VAL A 172 27.93 -5.77 5.03
C VAL A 172 28.49 -5.68 6.45
N TYR A 173 27.63 -5.46 7.44
CA TYR A 173 28.04 -5.39 8.85
C TYR A 173 28.73 -6.66 9.34
N VAL A 174 28.13 -7.84 9.10
CA VAL A 174 28.70 -9.12 9.51
C VAL A 174 30.02 -9.38 8.79
N TRP A 175 30.13 -9.05 7.50
CA TRP A 175 31.36 -9.22 6.73
C TRP A 175 32.50 -8.29 7.20
N MET A 176 32.16 -7.13 7.77
CA MET A 176 33.14 -6.20 8.35
C MET A 176 33.59 -6.61 9.75
N MET A 177 32.66 -7.01 10.62
CA MET A 177 32.91 -7.15 12.06
C MET A 177 33.11 -8.60 12.52
N ALA A 178 32.55 -9.58 11.82
CA ALA A 178 32.51 -10.96 12.29
C ALA A 178 33.62 -11.84 11.69
N PRO A 179 34.00 -12.93 12.37
CA PRO A 179 34.87 -13.96 11.79
C PRO A 179 34.29 -14.55 10.51
N LYS A 180 35.16 -14.98 9.59
CA LYS A 180 34.76 -15.48 8.25
C LYS A 180 33.72 -16.61 8.30
N ALA A 181 33.82 -17.51 9.27
CA ALA A 181 32.87 -18.60 9.45
C ALA A 181 31.44 -18.08 9.72
N VAL A 182 31.29 -17.06 10.57
CA VAL A 182 30.00 -16.44 10.90
C VAL A 182 29.45 -15.72 9.67
N ALA A 183 30.29 -14.99 8.93
CA ALA A 183 29.86 -14.28 7.73
C ALA A 183 29.30 -15.20 6.64
N ILE A 184 29.94 -16.35 6.42
CA ILE A 184 29.47 -17.36 5.46
C ILE A 184 28.13 -17.95 5.92
N ALA A 185 28.02 -18.33 7.20
CA ALA A 185 26.79 -18.88 7.75
C ALA A 185 25.61 -17.89 7.64
N MET A 186 25.83 -16.63 8.02
CA MET A 186 24.81 -15.57 7.92
C MET A 186 24.41 -15.27 6.47
N SER A 187 25.34 -15.38 5.51
CA SER A 187 25.04 -15.23 4.08
C SER A 187 24.14 -16.35 3.56
N CYS A 188 24.36 -17.59 4.02
CA CYS A 188 23.49 -18.73 3.69
C CYS A 188 22.08 -18.53 4.27
N VAL A 189 21.99 -18.13 5.55
CA VAL A 189 20.71 -17.85 6.21
C VAL A 189 19.97 -16.72 5.51
N ALA A 190 20.65 -15.61 5.17
CA ALA A 190 20.06 -14.51 4.43
C ALA A 190 19.49 -14.96 3.06
N SER A 191 20.21 -15.84 2.36
CA SER A 191 19.75 -16.40 1.08
C SER A 191 18.47 -17.22 1.24
N ILE A 192 18.38 -18.03 2.32
CA ILE A 192 17.17 -18.80 2.64
C ILE A 192 16.00 -17.86 2.98
N CYS A 193 16.25 -16.80 3.76
CA CYS A 193 15.23 -15.80 4.10
C CYS A 193 14.70 -15.04 2.87
N LEU A 194 15.50 -14.91 1.81
CA LEU A 194 15.11 -14.25 0.56
C LEU A 194 14.31 -15.16 -0.39
N LEU A 195 14.24 -16.48 -0.16
CA LEU A 195 13.54 -17.43 -1.03
C LEU A 195 12.06 -17.09 -1.27
N PRO A 196 11.26 -16.68 -0.26
CA PRO A 196 9.86 -16.31 -0.49
C PRO A 196 9.74 -15.13 -1.47
N LEU A 197 10.72 -14.22 -1.47
CA LEU A 197 10.73 -13.06 -2.34
C LEU A 197 10.95 -13.46 -3.81
N LEU A 198 11.75 -14.49 -4.06
CA LEU A 198 11.94 -15.08 -5.38
C LEU A 198 10.67 -15.77 -5.90
N SER A 199 9.84 -16.34 -5.01
CA SER A 199 8.58 -16.99 -5.42
C SER A 199 7.52 -16.00 -5.88
N ILE A 200 7.60 -14.74 -5.45
CA ILE A 200 6.65 -13.67 -5.79
C ILE A 200 7.04 -12.97 -7.10
N LEU A 201 8.32 -13.00 -7.47
CA LEU A 201 8.77 -12.50 -8.77
C LEU A 201 8.28 -13.45 -9.86
N PRO A 202 7.48 -12.98 -10.84
CA PRO A 202 7.06 -13.82 -11.94
C PRO A 202 8.28 -14.09 -12.83
N PHE A 203 8.97 -15.21 -12.59
CA PHE A 203 9.84 -15.81 -13.58
C PHE A 203 8.94 -16.39 -14.67
N LYS A 204 8.59 -15.54 -15.64
CA LYS A 204 7.84 -15.90 -16.83
C LYS A 204 8.58 -15.44 -18.07
#